data_AF-A0A6N2NDF6-F1
#
_entry.id   AF-A0A6N2NDF6-F1
#
_cell.length_a   1.000
_cell.length_b   1.000
_cell.length_c   1.000
_cell.angle_alpha   90.00
_cell.angle_beta   90.00
_cell.angle_gamma   90.00
#
_symmetry.space_group_name_H-M   'P 1'
#
loop_
_entity.id
_entity.type
_entity.pdbx_description
1 polymer ?
#
loop_
_entity_poly.entity_id
_entity_poly.type
_entity_poly.pdbx_seq_one_letter_code
_entity_poly.pdbx_strand_id
1 'polypeptide(L)'
;MLENEEKKESASFRVKEVQYIQAEVKIIKCLVENIVVDISFNQLGGLCTLCFLEEVDNLINQNHLFKRSIILIKAWCYYESRILGAHHGLISTYALTELGSVLYRFLEFFSKFDWDNLCVSLWGPVPISSLPDVTAEPPRKDGGELLLSKLFLEACSAVYAVLPAGQDNQGQPFLSKYFNVIDPLRVNNNLGRSVNKEYAVHLLLELKG
;
A
#
# COMPACT_ATOMS: atom_id res chain seq x y z
N MET A 1 -12.42 20.68 20.74
CA MET A 1 -11.01 21.10 20.85
C MET A 1 -10.51 21.68 19.53
N LEU A 2 -10.50 20.91 18.42
CA LEU A 2 -10.06 21.41 17.10
C LEU A 2 -10.92 22.57 16.55
N GLU A 3 -12.24 22.51 16.70
CA GLU A 3 -13.15 23.62 16.35
C GLU A 3 -12.90 24.91 17.16
N ASN A 4 -12.30 24.78 18.36
CA ASN A 4 -11.95 25.95 19.17
C ASN A 4 -10.61 26.56 18.70
N GLU A 5 -9.66 25.72 18.27
CA GLU A 5 -8.40 26.18 17.67
C GLU A 5 -8.62 26.83 16.31
N GLU A 6 -9.59 26.37 15.51
CA GLU A 6 -9.99 27.02 14.25
C GLU A 6 -10.44 28.48 14.46
N LYS A 7 -11.06 28.79 15.60
CA LYS A 7 -11.54 30.14 15.94
C LYS A 7 -10.47 31.03 16.60
N LYS A 8 -9.26 30.52 16.83
CA LYS A 8 -8.24 31.18 17.64
C LYS A 8 -7.11 31.73 16.76
N GLU A 9 -7.12 33.05 16.53
CA GLU A 9 -6.11 33.72 15.69
C GLU A 9 -4.67 33.60 16.23
N SER A 10 -4.51 33.37 17.53
CA SER A 10 -3.21 33.23 18.21
C SER A 10 -2.73 31.78 18.34
N ALA A 11 -3.40 30.82 17.68
CA ALA A 11 -2.98 29.43 17.69
C ALA A 11 -1.60 29.26 17.03
N SER A 12 -0.76 28.39 17.59
CA SER A 12 0.56 28.06 17.03
C SER A 12 0.47 27.37 15.66
N PHE A 13 -0.66 26.73 15.36
CA PHE A 13 -0.96 26.09 14.08
C PHE A 13 -2.38 26.45 13.68
N ARG A 14 -2.55 26.94 12.45
CA ARG A 14 -3.86 27.28 11.90
C ARG A 14 -4.58 26.02 11.45
N VAL A 15 -5.63 25.67 12.20
CA VAL A 15 -6.55 24.58 11.86
C VAL A 15 -7.73 25.15 11.07
N LYS A 16 -8.11 24.50 9.97
CA LYS A 16 -9.29 24.87 9.17
C LYS A 16 -10.06 23.62 8.73
N GLU A 17 -11.32 23.81 8.34
CA GLU A 17 -12.14 22.80 7.65
C GLU A 17 -12.24 21.49 8.43
N VAL A 18 -12.51 21.58 9.73
CA VAL A 18 -12.66 20.41 10.59
C VAL A 18 -13.93 19.65 10.21
N GLN A 19 -13.78 18.39 9.80
CA GLN A 19 -14.87 17.51 9.39
C GLN A 19 -14.79 16.18 10.12
N TYR A 20 -15.92 15.74 10.69
CA TYR A 20 -16.03 14.40 11.27
C TYR A 20 -16.65 13.43 10.25
N ILE A 21 -15.94 12.35 9.94
CA ILE A 21 -16.36 11.31 9.00
C ILE A 21 -16.67 10.02 9.75
N GLN A 22 -17.92 9.58 9.62
CA GLN A 22 -18.43 8.36 10.22
C GLN A 22 -18.40 7.20 9.20
N ALA A 23 -17.23 6.56 9.08
CA ALA A 23 -17.02 5.33 8.32
C ALA A 23 -16.70 4.15 9.27
N GLU A 24 -16.30 2.99 8.72
CA GLU A 24 -15.82 1.83 9.50
C GLU A 24 -14.76 2.24 10.52
N VAL A 25 -13.82 3.09 10.07
CA VAL A 25 -12.91 3.84 10.96
C VAL A 25 -13.42 5.27 11.06
N LYS A 26 -13.68 5.72 12.28
CA LYS A 26 -14.06 7.11 12.57
C LYS A 26 -12.83 8.00 12.38
N ILE A 27 -12.96 9.04 11.55
CA ILE A 27 -11.87 9.94 11.18
C ILE A 27 -12.31 11.39 11.39
N ILE A 28 -11.42 12.22 11.94
CA ILE A 28 -11.53 13.67 11.89
C ILE A 28 -10.56 14.15 10.81
N LYS A 29 -11.07 14.82 9.79
CA LYS A 29 -10.26 15.47 8.76
C LYS A 29 -10.15 16.95 9.05
N CYS A 30 -8.97 17.54 8.87
CA CYS A 30 -8.77 18.97 8.94
C CYS A 30 -7.57 19.41 8.11
N LEU A 31 -7.45 20.72 7.88
CA LEU A 31 -6.25 21.33 7.35
C LEU A 31 -5.43 21.91 8.50
N VAL A 32 -4.15 21.58 8.56
CA VAL A 32 -3.18 22.20 9.49
C VAL A 32 -2.08 22.83 8.64
N GLU A 33 -1.98 24.16 8.63
CA GLU A 33 -1.03 24.89 7.77
C GLU A 33 -1.11 24.47 6.27
N ASN A 34 -2.34 24.27 5.78
CA ASN A 34 -2.67 23.79 4.42
C ASN A 34 -2.24 22.34 4.12
N ILE A 35 -1.82 21.57 5.12
CA ILE A 35 -1.60 20.13 5.02
C ILE A 35 -2.91 19.43 5.41
N VAL A 36 -3.39 18.51 4.57
CA VAL A 36 -4.53 17.66 4.88
C VAL A 36 -4.12 16.64 5.93
N VAL A 37 -4.78 16.65 7.09
CA VAL A 37 -4.53 15.76 8.22
C VAL A 37 -5.78 14.93 8.50
N ASP A 38 -5.61 13.61 8.48
CA ASP A 38 -6.62 12.64 8.90
C ASP A 38 -6.25 12.10 10.29
N ILE A 39 -7.07 12.39 11.30
CA ILE A 39 -6.91 11.93 12.67
C ILE A 39 -7.86 10.77 12.90
N SER A 40 -7.32 9.61 13.24
CA SER A 40 -8.08 8.42 13.57
C SER A 40 -7.69 7.91 14.96
N PHE A 41 -8.62 7.24 15.64
CA PHE A 41 -8.41 6.78 17.01
C PHE A 41 -8.17 5.27 17.03
N ASN A 42 -7.20 4.85 17.85
CA ASN A 42 -6.87 3.44 18.07
C ASN A 42 -6.52 2.65 16.78
N GLN A 43 -5.93 3.32 15.79
CA GLN A 43 -5.52 2.72 14.51
C GLN A 43 -4.04 2.30 14.52
N LEU A 44 -3.70 1.30 15.36
CA LEU A 44 -2.33 0.78 15.44
C LEU A 44 -1.84 0.17 14.12
N GLY A 45 -2.73 -0.35 13.28
CA GLY A 45 -2.35 -0.98 12.00
C GLY A 45 -1.56 -0.07 11.07
N GLY A 46 -1.86 1.24 11.05
CA GLY A 46 -1.10 2.22 10.27
C GLY A 46 0.34 2.38 10.78
N LEU A 47 0.53 2.40 12.10
CA LEU A 47 1.85 2.48 12.73
C LEU A 47 2.66 1.20 12.49
N CYS A 48 2.02 0.03 12.61
CA CYS A 48 2.67 -1.26 12.34
C CYS A 48 3.09 -1.38 10.87
N THR A 49 2.27 -0.91 9.94
CA THR A 49 2.64 -0.85 8.51
C THR A 49 3.84 0.07 8.30
N LEU A 50 3.89 1.24 8.96
CA LEU A 50 5.03 2.14 8.89
C LEU A 50 6.30 1.46 9.39
N CYS A 51 6.26 0.83 10.57
CA CYS A 51 7.42 0.12 11.11
C CYS A 51 7.88 -1.04 10.21
N PHE A 52 6.93 -1.81 9.65
CA PHE A 52 7.27 -2.86 8.68
C PHE A 52 7.99 -2.30 7.44
N LEU A 53 7.52 -1.19 6.88
CA LEU A 53 8.20 -0.56 5.73
C LEU A 53 9.59 -0.02 6.09
N GLU A 54 9.78 0.45 7.32
CA GLU A 54 11.09 0.85 7.85
C GLU A 54 12.06 -0.34 7.95
N GLU A 55 11.61 -1.48 8.48
CA GLU A 55 12.43 -2.70 8.53
C GLU A 55 12.85 -3.17 7.12
N VAL A 56 11.95 -3.12 6.15
CA VAL A 56 12.27 -3.49 4.75
C VAL A 56 13.28 -2.51 4.13
N ASP A 57 13.12 -1.21 4.36
CA ASP A 57 14.06 -0.20 3.86
C ASP A 57 15.45 -0.36 4.48
N ASN A 58 15.50 -0.64 5.79
CA ASN A 58 16.74 -0.91 6.53
C ASN A 58 17.41 -2.22 6.09
N LEU A 59 16.64 -3.25 5.78
CA LEU A 59 17.17 -4.50 5.22
C LEU A 59 17.82 -4.27 3.85
N ILE A 60 17.18 -3.46 2.99
CA ILE A 60 17.72 -3.11 1.68
C ILE A 60 18.97 -2.24 1.83
N ASN A 61 18.95 -1.28 2.74
CA ASN A 61 20.09 -0.42 3.10
C ASN A 61 20.77 0.28 1.92
N GLN A 62 20.01 0.68 0.90
CA GLN A 62 20.53 1.36 -0.30
C GLN A 62 20.05 2.82 -0.34
N ASN A 63 20.45 3.65 0.64
CA ASN A 63 20.10 5.08 0.67
C ASN A 63 18.60 5.35 0.41
N HIS A 64 17.75 4.67 1.19
CA HIS A 64 16.28 4.74 1.08
C HIS A 64 15.72 4.40 -0.31
N LEU A 65 16.42 3.59 -1.12
CA LEU A 65 15.99 3.19 -2.46
C LEU A 65 14.58 2.60 -2.46
N PHE A 66 14.22 1.80 -1.45
CA PHE A 66 12.89 1.21 -1.34
C PHE A 66 11.81 2.28 -1.17
N LYS A 67 11.96 3.19 -0.19
CA LYS A 67 11.01 4.31 0.00
C LYS A 67 10.94 5.22 -1.22
N ARG A 68 12.09 5.55 -1.83
CA ARG A 68 12.14 6.37 -3.06
C ARG A 68 11.42 5.69 -4.22
N SER A 69 11.52 4.37 -4.33
CA SER A 69 10.81 3.57 -5.33
C SER A 69 9.30 3.56 -5.07
N ILE A 70 8.86 3.42 -3.82
CA ILE A 70 7.43 3.55 -3.46
C ILE A 70 6.91 4.93 -3.84
N ILE A 71 7.64 6.00 -3.52
CA ILE A 71 7.24 7.37 -3.87
C ILE A 71 7.11 7.52 -5.39
N LEU A 72 8.06 6.99 -6.16
CA LEU A 72 8.02 7.01 -7.62
C LEU A 72 6.79 6.28 -8.17
N ILE A 73 6.54 5.05 -7.72
CA ILE A 73 5.39 4.25 -8.17
C ILE A 73 4.09 4.96 -7.79
N LYS A 74 3.99 5.52 -6.57
CA LYS A 74 2.83 6.31 -6.15
C LYS A 74 2.63 7.56 -7.01
N ALA A 75 3.71 8.25 -7.37
CA ALA A 75 3.65 9.40 -8.27
C ALA A 75 3.14 8.97 -9.64
N TRP A 76 3.71 7.91 -10.23
CA TRP A 76 3.24 7.35 -11.49
C TRP A 76 1.76 6.95 -11.41
N CYS A 77 1.33 6.20 -10.40
CA CYS A 77 -0.09 5.86 -10.24
C CYS A 77 -0.97 7.11 -10.12
N TYR A 78 -0.56 8.13 -9.37
CA TYR A 78 -1.37 9.34 -9.18
C TYR A 78 -1.51 10.16 -10.47
N TYR A 79 -0.42 10.23 -11.23
CA TYR A 79 -0.33 11.02 -12.44
C TYR A 79 -0.88 10.21 -13.62
N GLU A 80 -0.35 9.03 -13.96
CA GLU A 80 -0.78 8.25 -15.12
C GLU A 80 -2.24 7.81 -15.07
N SER A 81 -2.76 7.34 -13.93
CA SER A 81 -4.20 6.98 -13.80
C SER A 81 -5.16 8.17 -13.96
N ARG A 82 -4.62 9.39 -14.09
CA ARG A 82 -5.36 10.64 -14.29
C ARG A 82 -4.84 11.46 -15.48
N ILE A 83 -3.84 11.00 -16.23
CA ILE A 83 -3.16 11.76 -17.29
C ILE A 83 -3.62 11.29 -18.67
N LEU A 84 -4.81 11.73 -19.02
CA LEU A 84 -4.91 12.59 -20.19
C LEU A 84 -4.80 14.04 -19.69
N GLY A 85 -3.57 14.50 -19.42
CA GLY A 85 -3.28 15.93 -19.19
C GLY A 85 -2.40 16.28 -17.99
N ALA A 86 -1.08 16.23 -18.14
CA ALA A 86 -0.17 17.10 -17.39
C ALA A 86 1.04 17.50 -18.25
N HIS A 87 1.06 18.77 -18.66
CA HIS A 87 2.16 19.40 -19.37
C HIS A 87 3.36 19.63 -18.43
N HIS A 88 4.50 19.04 -18.80
CA HIS A 88 5.88 19.49 -18.53
C HIS A 88 6.33 19.54 -17.05
N GLY A 89 6.94 18.44 -16.61
CA GLY A 89 7.85 18.39 -15.45
C GLY A 89 8.88 17.30 -15.69
N LEU A 90 9.97 17.62 -16.39
CA LEU A 90 10.97 16.63 -16.78
C LEU A 90 11.82 16.20 -15.57
N ILE A 91 11.80 14.89 -15.30
CA ILE A 91 12.67 14.21 -14.33
C ILE A 91 14.10 14.22 -14.89
N SER A 92 15.11 14.46 -14.04
CA SER A 92 16.52 14.44 -14.46
C SER A 92 16.92 13.06 -14.99
N THR A 93 17.80 13.02 -15.98
CA THR A 93 18.25 11.77 -16.63
C THR A 93 18.78 10.72 -15.64
N TYR A 94 19.39 11.15 -14.54
CA TYR A 94 19.90 10.26 -13.47
C TYR A 94 18.77 9.63 -12.63
N ALA A 95 17.74 10.40 -12.31
CA ALA A 95 16.52 9.85 -11.72
C ALA A 95 15.79 8.95 -12.71
N LEU A 96 15.87 9.21 -14.01
CA LEU A 96 15.30 8.31 -15.01
C LEU A 96 16.03 6.95 -15.08
N THR A 97 17.36 6.90 -14.88
CA THR A 97 18.12 5.65 -15.04
C THR A 97 17.92 4.65 -13.90
N GLU A 98 18.06 5.07 -12.65
CA GLU A 98 17.93 4.13 -11.51
C GLU A 98 16.46 3.93 -11.12
N LEU A 99 15.74 5.02 -10.86
CA LEU A 99 14.33 4.95 -10.46
C LEU A 99 13.43 4.51 -11.63
N GLY A 100 13.73 4.93 -12.86
CA GLY A 100 13.04 4.40 -14.04
C GLY A 100 13.28 2.92 -14.28
N SER A 101 14.44 2.35 -13.91
CA SER A 101 14.65 0.90 -13.97
C SER A 101 13.74 0.15 -12.99
N VAL A 102 13.51 0.70 -11.79
CA VAL A 102 12.60 0.12 -10.80
C VAL A 102 11.15 0.20 -11.28
N LEU A 103 10.72 1.36 -11.79
CA LEU A 103 9.38 1.52 -12.36
C LEU A 103 9.17 0.59 -13.55
N TYR A 104 10.13 0.53 -14.47
CA TYR A 104 10.09 -0.37 -15.63
C TYR A 104 9.95 -1.83 -15.17
N ARG A 105 10.75 -2.26 -14.18
CA ARG A 105 10.69 -3.63 -13.68
C ARG A 105 9.36 -3.93 -12.97
N PHE A 106 8.80 -2.95 -12.25
CA PHE A 106 7.48 -3.04 -11.63
C PHE A 106 6.39 -3.25 -12.70
N LEU A 107 6.36 -2.42 -13.74
CA LEU A 107 5.40 -2.51 -14.84
C LEU A 107 5.58 -3.81 -15.62
N GLU A 108 6.83 -4.17 -15.96
CA GLU A 108 7.15 -5.42 -16.66
C GLU A 108 6.64 -6.63 -15.88
N PHE A 109 6.81 -6.66 -14.56
CA PHE A 109 6.34 -7.77 -13.74
C PHE A 109 4.81 -7.82 -13.69
N PHE A 110 4.15 -6.71 -13.35
CA PHE A 110 2.70 -6.70 -13.13
C PHE A 110 1.86 -6.69 -14.41
N SER A 111 2.44 -6.30 -15.56
CA SER A 111 1.82 -6.48 -16.89
C SER A 111 1.61 -7.94 -17.27
N LYS A 112 2.52 -8.82 -16.80
CA LYS A 112 2.56 -10.26 -17.10
C LYS A 112 1.98 -11.12 -15.98
N PHE A 113 1.68 -10.53 -14.83
CA PHE A 113 1.11 -11.24 -13.68
C PHE A 113 -0.30 -11.74 -14.00
N ASP A 114 -0.62 -12.98 -13.63
CA ASP A 114 -1.93 -13.59 -13.84
C ASP A 114 -2.93 -13.12 -12.76
N TRP A 115 -3.43 -11.91 -12.93
CA TRP A 115 -4.40 -11.30 -12.01
C TRP A 115 -5.77 -12.02 -11.97
N ASP A 116 -6.09 -12.80 -13.00
CA ASP A 116 -7.36 -13.52 -13.10
C ASP A 116 -7.39 -14.76 -12.21
N ASN A 117 -6.23 -15.39 -12.00
CA ASN A 117 -6.12 -16.64 -11.25
C ASN A 117 -5.27 -16.55 -9.97
N LEU A 118 -4.47 -15.49 -9.78
CA LEU A 118 -3.52 -15.37 -8.67
C LEU A 118 -3.76 -14.11 -7.83
N CYS A 119 -3.52 -14.22 -6.52
CA CYS A 119 -3.36 -13.10 -5.60
C CYS A 119 -1.87 -12.77 -5.45
N VAL A 120 -1.55 -11.47 -5.34
CA VAL A 120 -0.21 -10.99 -4.99
C VAL A 120 0.02 -11.14 -3.48
N SER A 121 1.15 -11.70 -3.08
CA SER A 121 1.57 -11.80 -1.67
C SER A 121 3.10 -11.74 -1.58
N LEU A 122 3.63 -11.26 -0.45
CA LEU A 122 5.08 -11.26 -0.17
C LEU A 122 5.65 -12.68 -0.02
N TRP A 123 4.79 -13.66 0.26
CA TRP A 123 5.16 -15.07 0.33
C TRP A 123 5.30 -15.75 -1.04
N GLY A 124 4.87 -15.06 -2.11
CA GLY A 124 4.74 -15.60 -3.47
C GLY A 124 3.29 -15.55 -3.96
N PRO A 125 3.03 -15.87 -5.24
CA PRO A 125 1.68 -15.84 -5.79
C PRO A 125 0.78 -16.91 -5.13
N VAL A 126 -0.46 -16.55 -4.81
CA VAL A 126 -1.44 -17.48 -4.20
C VAL A 126 -2.56 -17.76 -5.20
N PRO A 127 -2.80 -19.01 -5.61
CA PRO A 127 -3.92 -19.35 -6.49
C PRO A 127 -5.27 -18.99 -5.85
N ILE A 128 -6.14 -18.29 -6.58
CA ILE A 128 -7.50 -17.98 -6.12
C ILE A 128 -8.28 -19.28 -5.83
N SER A 129 -8.00 -20.34 -6.57
CA SER A 129 -8.60 -21.67 -6.36
C SER A 129 -8.19 -22.34 -5.05
N SER A 130 -7.11 -21.91 -4.39
CA SER A 130 -6.72 -22.46 -3.08
C SER A 130 -7.45 -21.79 -1.91
N LEU A 131 -8.08 -20.64 -2.14
CA LEU A 131 -8.77 -19.90 -1.08
C LEU A 131 -9.90 -20.76 -0.45
N PRO A 132 -10.10 -20.69 0.88
CA PRO A 132 -9.51 -19.74 1.82
C PRO A 132 -8.13 -20.13 2.36
N ASP A 133 -7.56 -21.26 1.92
CA ASP A 133 -6.24 -21.70 2.32
C ASP A 133 -5.18 -20.87 1.55
N VAL A 134 -4.64 -19.84 2.23
CA VAL A 134 -3.72 -18.85 1.67
C VAL A 134 -2.31 -19.43 1.54
N THR A 135 -2.20 -20.44 0.67
CA THR A 135 -0.95 -21.16 0.41
C THR A 135 -0.27 -20.57 -0.82
N ALA A 136 0.88 -19.92 -0.59
CA ALA A 136 1.66 -19.30 -1.66
C ALA A 136 2.51 -20.32 -2.42
N GLU A 137 2.54 -20.19 -3.75
CA GLU A 137 3.55 -20.83 -4.58
C GLU A 137 4.91 -20.15 -4.38
N PRO A 138 6.02 -20.86 -4.61
CA PRO A 138 7.35 -20.25 -4.53
C PRO A 138 7.46 -19.04 -5.48
N PRO A 139 7.90 -17.86 -5.00
CA PRO A 139 8.06 -16.66 -5.82
C PRO A 139 9.11 -16.82 -6.93
N ARG A 140 9.92 -17.88 -6.85
CA ARG A 140 10.93 -18.26 -7.84
C ARG A 140 10.93 -19.76 -8.06
N LYS A 141 11.16 -20.19 -9.30
CA LYS A 141 11.29 -21.62 -9.66
C LYS A 141 12.72 -22.16 -9.54
N ASP A 142 13.71 -21.26 -9.53
CA ASP A 142 15.14 -21.58 -9.51
C ASP A 142 15.68 -21.82 -8.09
N GLY A 143 14.86 -21.65 -7.05
CA GLY A 143 15.26 -21.84 -5.66
C GLY A 143 16.29 -20.84 -5.15
N GLY A 144 16.54 -19.75 -5.88
CA GLY A 144 17.51 -18.74 -5.46
C GLY A 144 17.09 -18.01 -4.18
N GLU A 145 18.04 -17.40 -3.50
CA GLU A 145 17.77 -16.69 -2.25
C GLU A 145 16.83 -15.50 -2.48
N LEU A 146 15.88 -15.32 -1.58
CA LEU A 146 14.96 -14.19 -1.57
C LEU A 146 15.50 -13.10 -0.67
N LEU A 147 15.41 -11.85 -1.13
CA LEU A 147 15.74 -10.69 -0.32
C LEU A 147 14.91 -10.65 0.98
N LEU A 148 13.59 -10.84 0.85
CA LEU A 148 12.70 -11.04 1.99
C LEU A 148 12.66 -12.53 2.31
N SER A 149 13.53 -12.96 3.22
CA SER A 149 13.56 -14.36 3.65
C SER A 149 12.30 -14.72 4.44
N LYS A 150 11.94 -16.01 4.46
CA LYS A 150 10.85 -16.52 5.28
C LYS A 150 10.99 -16.10 6.75
N LEU A 151 12.19 -16.24 7.31
CA LEU A 151 12.48 -15.84 8.69
C LEU A 151 12.25 -14.34 8.93
N PHE A 152 12.64 -13.49 7.99
CA PHE A 152 12.41 -12.04 8.08
C PHE A 152 10.91 -11.72 8.09
N LEU A 153 10.14 -12.32 7.18
CA LEU A 153 8.69 -12.13 7.10
C LEU A 153 7.97 -12.66 8.36
N GLU A 154 8.37 -13.82 8.88
CA GLU A 154 7.84 -14.37 10.13
C GLU A 154 8.14 -13.45 11.33
N ALA A 155 9.37 -12.93 11.43
CA ALA A 155 9.75 -11.98 12.47
C ALA A 155 8.93 -10.68 12.39
N CYS A 156 8.79 -10.11 11.19
CA CYS A 156 7.96 -8.93 10.97
C CYS A 156 6.50 -9.18 11.33
N SER A 157 5.93 -10.32 10.92
CA SER A 157 4.56 -10.67 11.26
C SER A 157 4.38 -10.84 12.77
N ALA A 158 5.34 -11.45 13.48
CA ALA A 158 5.25 -11.64 14.92
C ALA A 158 5.21 -10.29 15.70
N VAL A 159 5.88 -9.27 15.18
CA VAL A 159 5.99 -7.95 15.83
C VAL A 159 4.87 -6.99 15.39
N TYR A 160 4.52 -7.01 14.11
CA TYR A 160 3.68 -5.98 13.49
C TYR A 160 2.29 -6.46 13.06
N ALA A 161 1.97 -7.75 13.13
CA ALA A 161 0.62 -8.21 12.86
C ALA A 161 -0.33 -7.68 13.94
N VAL A 162 -1.18 -6.72 13.58
CA VAL A 162 -2.19 -6.18 14.48
C VAL A 162 -3.42 -7.08 14.44
N LEU A 163 -3.64 -7.82 15.53
CA LEU A 163 -4.94 -8.40 15.80
C LEU A 163 -5.92 -7.25 16.09
N PRO A 164 -7.04 -7.12 15.35
CA PRO A 164 -8.00 -6.08 15.65
C PRO A 164 -8.46 -6.22 17.10
N ALA A 165 -8.42 -5.11 17.85
CA ALA A 165 -9.03 -5.01 19.17
C ALA A 165 -10.56 -5.02 19.00
N GLY A 166 -11.13 -6.22 18.82
CA GLY A 166 -12.56 -6.44 18.59
C GLY A 166 -12.80 -7.83 17.99
N GLN A 167 -13.85 -8.52 18.49
CA GLN A 167 -14.20 -9.89 18.12
C GLN A 167 -14.63 -10.09 16.65
N ASP A 168 -14.83 -9.02 15.88
CA ASP A 168 -15.63 -9.11 14.64
C ASP A 168 -14.89 -9.66 13.41
N ASN A 169 -13.56 -9.82 13.45
CA ASN A 169 -12.79 -10.11 12.23
C ASN A 169 -11.68 -11.17 12.37
N GLN A 170 -11.53 -11.81 13.52
CA GLN A 170 -10.47 -12.81 13.74
C GLN A 170 -10.73 -14.17 13.05
N GLY A 171 -11.87 -14.33 12.34
CA GLY A 171 -12.23 -15.58 11.65
C GLY A 171 -12.79 -15.42 10.23
N GLN A 172 -12.82 -14.20 9.67
CA GLN A 172 -13.28 -14.00 8.30
C GLN A 172 -12.20 -14.51 7.32
N PRO A 173 -12.55 -15.39 6.36
CA PRO A 173 -11.60 -15.85 5.34
C PRO A 173 -11.21 -14.71 4.40
N PHE A 174 -10.06 -14.85 3.73
CA PHE A 174 -9.69 -13.93 2.65
C PHE A 174 -10.76 -13.99 1.54
N LEU A 175 -11.29 -12.84 1.16
CA LEU A 175 -12.27 -12.73 0.07
C LEU A 175 -11.61 -12.13 -1.18
N SER A 176 -11.54 -12.93 -2.24
CA SER A 176 -11.10 -12.46 -3.54
C SER A 176 -12.15 -11.57 -4.21
N LYS A 177 -11.67 -10.70 -5.08
CA LYS A 177 -12.43 -9.74 -5.89
C LYS A 177 -11.72 -9.58 -7.25
N TYR A 178 -11.75 -8.38 -7.83
CA TYR A 178 -11.19 -8.07 -9.16
C TYR A 178 -9.71 -7.67 -9.13
N PHE A 179 -9.17 -7.33 -7.96
CA PHE A 179 -7.77 -6.96 -7.76
C PHE A 179 -7.35 -7.49 -6.40
N ASN A 180 -6.47 -8.48 -6.36
CA ASN A 180 -6.23 -9.29 -5.18
C ASN A 180 -4.79 -9.14 -4.70
N VAL A 181 -4.62 -8.42 -3.60
CA VAL A 181 -3.32 -8.24 -2.93
C VAL A 181 -3.50 -8.58 -1.47
N ILE A 182 -2.79 -9.59 -1.00
CA ILE A 182 -2.83 -10.06 0.39
C ILE A 182 -1.97 -9.13 1.23
N ASP A 183 -2.56 -8.59 2.30
CA ASP A 183 -1.85 -7.79 3.29
C ASP A 183 -0.85 -8.66 4.07
N PRO A 184 0.45 -8.31 4.07
CA PRO A 184 1.47 -9.11 4.73
C PRO A 184 1.36 -9.13 6.26
N LEU A 185 0.69 -8.14 6.87
CA LEU A 185 0.47 -8.07 8.31
C LEU A 185 -0.91 -8.59 8.73
N ARG A 186 -1.78 -8.89 7.76
CA ARG A 186 -3.13 -9.40 8.00
C ARG A 186 -3.62 -10.25 6.82
N VAL A 187 -3.32 -11.55 6.86
CA VAL A 187 -3.55 -12.49 5.74
C VAL A 187 -4.99 -12.55 5.19
N ASN A 188 -6.00 -12.22 6.00
CA ASN A 188 -7.40 -12.19 5.55
C ASN A 188 -7.83 -10.85 4.93
N ASN A 189 -6.95 -9.83 4.93
CA ASN A 189 -7.24 -8.52 4.39
C ASN A 189 -6.77 -8.42 2.93
N ASN A 190 -7.73 -8.25 2.02
CA ASN A 190 -7.46 -7.92 0.64
C ASN A 190 -7.29 -6.40 0.49
N LEU A 191 -6.08 -5.94 0.18
CA LEU A 191 -5.78 -4.51 -0.02
C LEU A 191 -6.50 -3.93 -1.25
N GLY A 192 -6.90 -4.77 -2.20
CA GLY A 192 -7.71 -4.39 -3.37
C GLY A 192 -9.22 -4.47 -3.16
N ARG A 193 -9.71 -4.72 -1.93
CA ARG A 193 -11.15 -4.91 -1.62
C ARG A 193 -12.06 -3.76 -2.09
N SER A 194 -11.54 -2.53 -2.14
CA SER A 194 -12.29 -1.34 -2.61
C SER A 194 -12.34 -1.20 -4.13
N VAL A 195 -11.47 -1.87 -4.88
CA VAL A 195 -11.40 -1.79 -6.34
C VAL A 195 -12.63 -2.48 -6.94
N ASN A 196 -13.42 -1.77 -7.73
CA ASN A 196 -14.55 -2.36 -8.45
C ASN A 196 -14.08 -2.95 -9.80
N LYS A 197 -14.98 -3.59 -10.54
CA LYS A 197 -14.63 -4.25 -11.80
C LYS A 197 -14.08 -3.27 -12.85
N GLU A 198 -14.72 -2.12 -13.01
CA GLU A 198 -14.34 -1.10 -13.99
C GLU A 198 -12.94 -0.53 -13.70
N TYR A 199 -12.68 -0.15 -12.45
CA TYR A 199 -11.36 0.32 -12.04
C TYR A 199 -10.30 -0.76 -12.14
N ALA A 200 -10.62 -2.02 -11.83
CA ALA A 200 -9.67 -3.12 -12.02
C ALA A 200 -9.28 -3.26 -13.50
N VAL A 201 -10.25 -3.27 -14.42
CA VAL A 201 -9.96 -3.33 -15.86
C VAL A 201 -9.05 -2.17 -16.28
N HIS A 202 -9.35 -0.95 -15.85
CA HIS A 202 -8.52 0.22 -16.17
C HIS A 202 -7.10 0.08 -15.62
N LEU A 203 -6.94 -0.29 -14.34
CA LEU A 203 -5.62 -0.48 -13.72
C LEU A 203 -4.79 -1.54 -14.44
N LEU A 204 -5.42 -2.65 -14.83
CA LEU A 204 -4.73 -3.74 -15.52
C LEU A 204 -4.35 -3.38 -16.96
N LEU A 205 -5.07 -2.48 -17.62
CA LEU A 205 -4.69 -1.94 -18.93
C LEU A 205 -3.48 -1.01 -18.80
N GLU A 206 -3.48 -0.08 -17.85
CA GLU A 206 -2.35 0.82 -17.57
C GLU A 206 -1.06 0.05 -17.24
N LEU A 207 -1.18 -1.08 -16.51
CA LEU A 207 -0.04 -1.93 -16.23
C LEU A 207 0.52 -2.60 -17.49
N LYS A 208 -0.29 -2.86 -18.51
CA LYS A 208 0.11 -3.55 -19.74
C LYS A 208 0.76 -2.64 -20.78
N GLY A 209 0.53 -1.33 -20.71
CA GLY A 209 1.03 -0.33 -21.66
C GLY A 209 0.22 -0.30 -22.96
#